data_AF-A0A967HXK3-F1
#
_entry.id   AF-A0A967HXK3-F1
#
_cell.length_a   1.000
_cell.length_b   1.000
_cell.length_c   1.000
_cell.angle_alpha   90.00
_cell.angle_beta   90.00
_cell.angle_gamma   90.00
#
_symmetry.space_group_name_H-M   'P 1'
#
loop_
_entity.id
_entity.type
_entity.pdbx_description
1 polymer ?
#
loop_
_entity_poly.entity_id
_entity_poly.type
_entity_poly.pdbx_seq_one_letter_code
_entity_poly.pdbx_strand_id
1 'polypeptide(L)'
;MLPIFRAGRFITSEIPLTCFLGEGYWLAGEDDKARQTLEEGLEMAERYGVRYYAGFAHRLLGEIALKNNPAQAAPHFEKSIAIFQEIKAENELALAYAGYGRLLKEQGEIARAREFLTNALEIFERLGTLIEPEKVREILAELPEA
;
A
#
# COMPACT_ATOMS: atom_id res chain seq x y z
N MET A 1 -14.34 -13.23 -13.24
CA MET A 1 -15.18 -12.02 -13.28
C MET A 1 -16.62 -12.37 -13.65
N LEU A 2 -17.61 -12.01 -12.81
CA LEU A 2 -19.02 -12.29 -13.07
C LEU A 2 -19.63 -11.22 -14.01
N PRO A 3 -20.13 -11.58 -15.21
CA PRO A 3 -20.60 -10.63 -16.24
C PRO A 3 -21.71 -9.66 -15.85
N ILE A 4 -22.36 -9.87 -14.71
CA ILE A 4 -23.56 -9.17 -14.27
C ILE A 4 -23.26 -7.72 -13.84
N PHE A 5 -22.06 -7.45 -13.29
CA PHE A 5 -21.71 -6.11 -12.78
C PHE A 5 -21.45 -5.08 -13.89
N ARG A 6 -20.89 -5.49 -15.04
CA ARG A 6 -20.63 -4.60 -16.19
C ARG A 6 -21.90 -4.04 -16.83
N ALA A 7 -23.03 -4.73 -16.72
CA ALA A 7 -24.29 -4.32 -17.35
C ALA A 7 -25.09 -3.28 -16.53
N GLY A 8 -24.87 -3.20 -15.21
CA GLY A 8 -25.76 -2.47 -14.30
C GLY A 8 -25.31 -1.08 -13.85
N ARG A 9 -24.15 -0.57 -14.29
CA ARG A 9 -23.52 0.66 -13.75
C ARG A 9 -23.20 0.61 -12.23
N PHE A 10 -23.04 -0.58 -11.63
CA PHE A 10 -22.60 -0.78 -10.24
C PHE A 10 -21.07 -0.74 -10.06
N ILE A 11 -20.38 -0.09 -10.99
CA ILE A 11 -18.92 -0.12 -11.14
C ILE A 11 -18.21 0.46 -9.90
N THR A 12 -18.85 1.41 -9.21
CA THR A 12 -18.33 2.00 -7.97
C THR A 12 -18.30 1.01 -6.80
N SER A 13 -19.17 0.00 -6.79
CA SER A 13 -19.16 -1.08 -5.78
C SER A 13 -18.21 -2.21 -6.15
N GLU A 14 -17.92 -2.38 -7.44
CA GLU A 14 -17.02 -3.43 -7.94
C GLU A 14 -15.56 -3.14 -7.60
N ILE A 15 -15.11 -1.89 -7.71
CA ILE A 15 -13.74 -1.46 -7.38
C ILE A 15 -13.33 -1.86 -5.94
N PRO A 16 -14.08 -1.49 -4.87
CA PRO A 16 -13.76 -1.92 -3.52
C PRO A 16 -13.66 -3.43 -3.37
N LEU A 17 -14.63 -4.15 -3.93
CA LEU A 17 -14.71 -5.61 -3.79
C LEU A 17 -13.49 -6.28 -4.43
N THR A 18 -13.10 -5.82 -5.62
CA THR A 18 -11.91 -6.33 -6.32
C THR A 18 -10.64 -6.01 -5.53
N CYS A 19 -10.48 -4.79 -5.01
CA CYS A 19 -9.32 -4.43 -4.18
C CYS A 19 -9.23 -5.26 -2.89
N PHE A 20 -10.35 -5.45 -2.17
CA PHE A 20 -10.38 -6.26 -0.96
C PHE A 20 -10.17 -7.75 -1.24
N LEU A 21 -10.65 -8.26 -2.38
CA LEU A 21 -10.35 -9.63 -2.80
C LEU A 21 -8.84 -9.79 -3.07
N GLY A 22 -8.22 -8.80 -3.72
CA GLY A 22 -6.78 -8.76 -3.94
C GLY A 22 -5.99 -8.77 -2.63
N GLU A 23 -6.39 -7.97 -1.64
CA GLU A 23 -5.82 -8.00 -0.29
C GLU A 23 -6.01 -9.38 0.37
N GLY A 24 -7.19 -9.98 0.26
CA GLY A 24 -7.47 -11.31 0.78
C GLY A 24 -6.55 -12.38 0.20
N TYR A 25 -6.31 -12.37 -1.12
CA TYR A 25 -5.35 -13.27 -1.76
C TYR A 25 -3.93 -13.03 -1.27
N TRP A 26 -3.53 -11.78 -1.07
CA TRP A 26 -2.20 -11.45 -0.56
C TRP A 26 -1.99 -11.97 0.87
N LEU A 27 -2.98 -11.77 1.75
CA LEU A 27 -2.96 -12.29 3.11
C LEU A 27 -2.98 -13.83 3.16
N ALA A 28 -3.56 -14.48 2.15
CA ALA A 28 -3.52 -15.93 1.99
C ALA A 28 -2.19 -16.45 1.38
N GLY A 29 -1.27 -15.56 1.01
CA GLY A 29 0.01 -15.91 0.37
C GLY A 29 -0.11 -16.26 -1.11
N GLU A 30 -1.26 -16.00 -1.74
CA GLU A 30 -1.51 -16.23 -3.16
C GLU A 30 -1.07 -15.00 -4.00
N ASP A 31 0.22 -14.67 -3.93
CA ASP A 31 0.77 -13.41 -4.44
C ASP A 31 0.45 -13.13 -5.92
N ASP A 32 0.48 -14.14 -6.79
CA ASP A 32 0.15 -13.97 -8.21
C ASP A 32 -1.32 -13.62 -8.43
N LYS A 33 -2.23 -14.29 -7.69
CA LYS A 33 -3.67 -13.97 -7.77
C LYS A 33 -3.95 -12.59 -7.18
N ALA A 34 -3.28 -12.25 -6.08
CA ALA A 34 -3.37 -10.94 -5.46
C ALA A 34 -2.95 -9.85 -6.45
N ARG A 35 -1.77 -9.99 -7.07
CA ARG A 35 -1.24 -9.05 -8.05
C ARG A 35 -2.21 -8.86 -9.22
N GLN A 36 -2.65 -9.94 -9.85
CA GLN A 36 -3.59 -9.84 -10.98
C GLN A 36 -4.89 -9.14 -10.58
N THR A 37 -5.46 -9.52 -9.43
CA THR A 37 -6.73 -8.93 -8.95
C THR A 37 -6.56 -7.45 -8.60
N LEU A 38 -5.44 -7.07 -8.01
CA LEU A 38 -5.13 -5.67 -7.67
C LEU A 38 -4.84 -4.82 -8.91
N GLU A 39 -4.18 -5.37 -9.93
CA GLU A 39 -3.97 -4.71 -11.23
C GLU A 39 -5.32 -4.43 -11.94
N GLU A 40 -6.24 -5.40 -11.93
CA GLU A 40 -7.60 -5.22 -12.45
C GLU A 40 -8.36 -4.13 -11.67
N GLY A 41 -8.30 -4.17 -10.34
CA GLY A 41 -8.92 -3.16 -9.47
C GLY A 41 -8.33 -1.76 -9.66
N LEU A 42 -7.00 -1.67 -9.84
CA LEU A 42 -6.28 -0.43 -10.10
C LEU A 42 -6.70 0.20 -11.43
N GLU A 43 -6.75 -0.59 -12.52
CA GLU A 43 -7.18 -0.10 -13.83
C GLU A 43 -8.58 0.53 -13.75
N MET A 44 -9.50 -0.13 -13.04
CA MET A 44 -10.84 0.40 -12.82
C MET A 44 -10.82 1.66 -11.96
N ALA A 45 -10.09 1.66 -10.84
CA ALA A 45 -10.00 2.81 -9.95
C ALA A 45 -9.44 4.05 -10.67
N GLU A 46 -8.40 3.90 -11.49
CA GLU A 46 -7.84 4.98 -12.30
C GLU A 46 -8.84 5.47 -13.37
N ARG A 47 -9.45 4.53 -14.11
CA ARG A 47 -10.41 4.85 -15.17
C ARG A 47 -11.62 5.64 -14.68
N TYR A 48 -12.10 5.34 -13.47
CA TYR A 48 -13.28 5.98 -12.89
C TYR A 48 -12.94 7.05 -11.83
N GLY A 49 -11.66 7.38 -11.65
CA GLY A 49 -11.21 8.45 -10.74
C GLY A 49 -11.41 8.14 -9.25
N VAL A 50 -11.50 6.86 -8.86
CA VAL A 50 -11.69 6.45 -7.46
C VAL A 50 -10.34 6.40 -6.75
N ARG A 51 -9.81 7.59 -6.41
CA ARG A 51 -8.44 7.80 -5.93
C ARG A 51 -8.05 6.91 -4.74
N TYR A 52 -8.93 6.76 -3.74
CA TYR A 52 -8.63 5.95 -2.56
C TYR A 52 -8.22 4.52 -2.92
N TYR A 53 -9.00 3.84 -3.77
CA TYR A 53 -8.70 2.45 -4.17
C TYR A 53 -7.52 2.35 -5.13
N ALA A 54 -7.23 3.38 -5.93
CA ALA A 54 -5.99 3.42 -6.71
C ALA A 54 -4.76 3.48 -5.79
N GLY A 55 -4.78 4.33 -4.75
CA GLY A 55 -3.71 4.42 -3.75
C GLY A 55 -3.55 3.12 -2.96
N PHE A 56 -4.66 2.48 -2.62
CA PHE A 56 -4.71 1.22 -1.89
C PHE A 56 -4.12 0.07 -2.72
N ALA A 57 -4.55 -0.08 -3.97
CA ALA A 57 -4.03 -1.10 -4.87
C ALA A 57 -2.52 -0.90 -5.13
N HIS A 58 -2.08 0.34 -5.35
CA HIS A 58 -0.66 0.64 -5.44
C HIS A 58 0.12 0.24 -4.19
N ARG A 59 -0.38 0.54 -2.98
CA ARG A 59 0.28 0.14 -1.72
C ARG A 59 0.49 -1.37 -1.67
N LEU A 60 -0.58 -2.15 -1.90
CA LEU A 60 -0.52 -3.61 -1.83
C LEU A 60 0.35 -4.23 -2.93
N LEU A 61 0.32 -3.70 -4.15
CA LEU A 61 1.24 -4.10 -5.21
C LEU A 61 2.70 -3.79 -4.82
N GLY A 62 2.94 -2.69 -4.12
CA GLY A 62 4.24 -2.36 -3.52
C GLY A 62 4.69 -3.39 -2.49
N GLU A 63 3.81 -3.83 -1.60
CA GLU A 63 4.10 -4.90 -0.62
C GLU A 63 4.41 -6.25 -1.28
N ILE A 64 3.62 -6.63 -2.30
CA ILE A 64 3.86 -7.85 -3.08
C ILE A 64 5.20 -7.76 -3.81
N ALA A 65 5.49 -6.61 -4.42
CA ALA A 65 6.76 -6.38 -5.11
C ALA A 65 7.93 -6.38 -4.13
N LEU A 66 7.80 -5.77 -2.95
CA LEU A 66 8.83 -5.79 -1.91
C LEU A 66 9.22 -7.23 -1.55
N LYS A 67 8.24 -8.11 -1.38
CA LYS A 67 8.49 -9.53 -1.08
C LYS A 67 9.16 -10.30 -2.24
N ASN A 68 8.73 -10.06 -3.48
CA ASN A 68 9.04 -10.92 -4.62
C ASN A 68 10.12 -10.37 -5.56
N ASN A 69 10.13 -9.05 -5.77
CA ASN A 69 11.09 -8.34 -6.61
C ASN A 69 11.20 -6.87 -6.15
N PRO A 70 12.01 -6.59 -5.09
CA PRO A 70 12.10 -5.25 -4.48
C PRO A 70 12.41 -4.12 -5.47
N ALA A 71 13.11 -4.42 -6.58
CA ALA A 71 13.43 -3.44 -7.62
C ALA A 71 12.18 -2.82 -8.29
N GLN A 72 11.02 -3.47 -8.20
CA GLN A 72 9.76 -2.97 -8.76
C GLN A 72 8.86 -2.29 -7.73
N ALA A 73 9.21 -2.29 -6.43
CA ALA A 73 8.30 -1.83 -5.38
C ALA A 73 8.23 -0.29 -5.27
N ALA A 74 9.33 0.42 -5.54
CA ALA A 74 9.40 1.87 -5.35
C ALA A 74 8.32 2.66 -6.12
N PRO A 75 8.09 2.43 -7.43
CA PRO A 75 7.06 3.16 -8.17
C PRO A 75 5.65 2.97 -7.62
N HIS A 76 5.37 1.81 -7.03
CA HIS A 76 4.07 1.52 -6.42
C HIS A 76 3.88 2.30 -5.11
N PHE A 77 4.88 2.30 -4.23
CA PHE A 77 4.80 3.07 -2.99
C PHE A 77 4.76 4.58 -3.25
N GLU A 78 5.56 5.10 -4.18
CA GLU A 78 5.58 6.53 -4.53
C GLU A 78 4.22 7.02 -5.04
N LYS A 79 3.58 6.24 -5.93
CA LYS A 79 2.22 6.56 -6.40
C LYS A 79 1.19 6.52 -5.28
N SER A 80 1.26 5.51 -4.41
CA SER A 80 0.36 5.36 -3.27
C SER A 80 0.47 6.54 -2.29
N ILE A 81 1.70 6.92 -1.94
CA ILE A 81 2.01 8.09 -1.10
C ILE A 81 1.43 9.36 -1.71
N ALA A 82 1.70 9.64 -2.98
CA ALA A 82 1.22 10.84 -3.65
C ALA A 82 -0.32 10.92 -3.64
N ILE A 83 -0.99 9.79 -3.89
CA ILE A 83 -2.45 9.70 -3.86
C ILE A 83 -2.98 9.96 -2.44
N PHE A 84 -2.44 9.30 -1.42
CA PHE A 84 -2.93 9.42 -0.05
C PHE A 84 -2.64 10.78 0.58
N GLN A 85 -1.56 11.45 0.17
CA GLN A 85 -1.32 12.85 0.49
C GLN A 85 -2.39 13.76 -0.14
N GLU A 86 -2.70 13.59 -1.43
CA GLU A 86 -3.71 14.38 -2.15
C GLU A 86 -5.09 14.29 -1.48
N ILE A 87 -5.53 13.07 -1.16
CA ILE A 87 -6.87 12.84 -0.60
C ILE A 87 -6.90 12.90 0.94
N LYS A 88 -5.77 13.18 1.58
CA LYS A 88 -5.61 13.27 3.05
C LYS A 88 -6.05 11.99 3.79
N ALA A 89 -5.76 10.84 3.23
CA ALA A 89 -6.03 9.53 3.85
C ALA A 89 -4.85 9.15 4.77
N GLU A 90 -4.82 9.73 5.97
CA GLU A 90 -3.64 9.69 6.84
C GLU A 90 -3.22 8.28 7.27
N ASN A 91 -4.18 7.42 7.64
CA ASN A 91 -3.86 6.03 8.03
C ASN A 91 -3.21 5.25 6.88
N GLU A 92 -3.76 5.38 5.67
CA GLU A 92 -3.21 4.70 4.49
C GLU A 92 -1.86 5.28 4.07
N LEU A 93 -1.68 6.60 4.21
CA LEU A 93 -0.41 7.27 3.99
C LEU A 93 0.68 6.72 4.91
N ALA A 94 0.37 6.53 6.20
CA ALA A 94 1.30 5.96 7.17
C ALA A 94 1.69 4.53 6.81
N LEU A 95 0.74 3.70 6.37
CA LEU A 95 1.02 2.35 5.88
C LEU A 95 1.94 2.37 4.64
N ALA A 96 1.70 3.28 3.70
CA ALA A 96 2.53 3.43 2.50
C ALA A 96 3.95 3.93 2.84
N TYR A 97 4.09 4.87 3.77
CA TYR A 97 5.37 5.31 4.30
C TYR A 97 6.13 4.18 4.99
N ALA A 98 5.46 3.37 5.81
CA ALA A 98 6.08 2.23 6.47
C ALA A 98 6.59 1.19 5.45
N GLY A 99 5.80 0.89 4.41
CA GLY A 99 6.19 0.01 3.32
C GLY A 99 7.41 0.54 2.54
N TYR A 100 7.40 1.82 2.17
CA TYR A 100 8.52 2.44 1.46
C TYR A 100 9.78 2.53 2.33
N GLY A 101 9.64 2.81 3.62
CA GLY A 101 10.74 2.79 4.58
C GLY A 101 11.40 1.41 4.69
N ARG A 102 10.61 0.32 4.66
CA ARG A 102 11.16 -1.06 4.59
C ARG A 102 11.93 -1.30 3.30
N LEU A 103 11.41 -0.86 2.15
CA LEU A 103 12.11 -0.96 0.87
C LEU A 103 13.47 -0.23 0.91
N LEU A 104 13.49 1.01 1.41
CA LEU A 104 14.71 1.81 1.51
C LEU A 104 15.73 1.16 2.45
N LYS A 105 15.27 0.53 3.54
CA LYS A 105 16.13 -0.26 4.43
C LYS A 105 16.77 -1.43 3.67
N GLU A 106 16.00 -2.20 2.88
CA GLU A 106 16.54 -3.30 2.06
C GLU A 106 17.55 -2.82 1.01
N GLN A 107 17.38 -1.60 0.51
CA GLN A 107 18.30 -0.96 -0.43
C GLN A 107 19.54 -0.34 0.24
N GLY A 108 19.63 -0.37 1.58
CA GLY A 108 20.75 0.23 2.33
C GLY A 108 20.66 1.75 2.46
N GLU A 109 19.55 2.37 2.07
CA GLU A 109 19.30 3.82 2.19
C GLU A 109 18.83 4.20 3.60
N ILE A 110 19.64 3.90 4.61
CA ILE A 110 19.27 3.93 6.04
C ILE A 110 18.70 5.28 6.49
N ALA A 111 19.29 6.39 6.06
CA ALA A 111 18.83 7.73 6.45
C ALA A 111 17.41 8.01 5.95
N ARG A 112 17.12 7.68 4.69
CA ARG A 112 15.78 7.84 4.11
C ARG A 112 14.80 6.84 4.70
N ALA A 113 15.22 5.60 4.93
CA ALA A 113 14.39 4.60 5.60
C ALA A 113 13.91 5.10 6.96
N ARG A 114 14.82 5.68 7.76
CA ARG A 114 14.49 6.28 9.06
C ARG A 114 13.48 7.41 8.93
N GLU A 115 13.67 8.33 7.99
CA GLU A 115 12.73 9.45 7.74
C GLU A 115 11.30 8.94 7.46
N PHE A 116 11.14 8.03 6.51
CA PHE A 116 9.82 7.51 6.14
C PHE A 116 9.16 6.71 7.27
N LEU A 117 9.93 5.90 8.01
CA LEU A 117 9.41 5.14 9.15
C LEU A 117 9.01 6.07 10.31
N THR A 118 9.79 7.12 10.60
CA THR A 118 9.42 8.13 11.60
C THR A 118 8.13 8.86 11.22
N ASN A 119 7.99 9.29 9.96
CA ASN A 119 6.77 9.92 9.48
C ASN A 119 5.54 8.99 9.60
N ALA A 120 5.72 7.69 9.33
CA ALA A 120 4.66 6.71 9.54
C ALA A 120 4.26 6.59 11.02
N LEU A 121 5.26 6.48 11.91
CA LEU A 121 5.05 6.34 13.35
C LEU A 121 4.29 7.53 13.94
N GLU A 122 4.70 8.76 13.61
CA GLU A 122 4.05 9.98 14.10
C GLU A 122 2.56 10.03 13.73
N ILE A 123 2.21 9.60 12.52
CA ILE A 123 0.81 9.53 12.09
C ILE A 123 0.07 8.43 12.86
N PHE A 124 0.64 7.23 12.96
CA PHE A 124 0.02 6.11 13.66
C PHE A 124 -0.25 6.40 15.14
N GLU A 125 0.68 7.07 15.81
CA GLU A 125 0.53 7.52 17.20
C GLU A 125 -0.55 8.58 17.34
N ARG A 126 -0.55 9.59 16.46
CA ARG A 126 -1.59 10.64 16.45
C ARG A 126 -2.99 10.08 16.21
N LEU A 127 -3.12 9.05 15.38
CA LEU A 127 -4.39 8.37 15.11
C LEU A 127 -4.77 7.34 16.19
N GLY A 128 -3.87 7.03 17.13
CA GLY A 128 -4.12 6.06 18.20
C GLY A 128 -4.25 4.61 17.72
N THR A 129 -3.58 4.26 16.62
CA THR A 129 -3.56 2.87 16.12
C THR A 129 -2.71 1.99 17.06
N LEU A 130 -3.14 0.75 17.30
CA LEU A 130 -2.53 -0.08 18.34
C LEU A 130 -1.40 -1.00 17.86
N ILE A 131 -1.42 -1.41 16.59
CA ILE A 131 -0.53 -2.47 16.08
C ILE A 131 0.63 -1.89 15.26
N GLU A 132 0.33 -0.95 14.38
CA GLU A 132 1.33 -0.43 13.44
C GLU A 132 2.46 0.38 14.08
N PRO A 133 2.27 1.18 15.15
CA PRO A 133 3.37 1.85 15.83
C PRO A 133 4.46 0.89 16.30
N GLU A 134 4.08 -0.22 16.93
CA GLU A 134 5.05 -1.15 17.51
C GLU A 134 5.91 -1.80 16.41
N LYS A 135 5.28 -2.26 15.31
CA LYS A 135 6.01 -2.79 14.16
C LYS A 135 7.01 -1.77 13.59
N VAL A 136 6.59 -0.50 13.47
CA VAL A 136 7.46 0.55 12.94
C VAL A 136 8.63 0.84 13.90
N ARG A 137 8.39 0.84 15.22
CA ARG A 137 9.44 0.99 16.24
C ARG A 137 10.45 -0.15 16.20
N GLU A 138 9.99 -1.39 16.04
CA GLU A 138 10.86 -2.56 15.88
C GLU A 138 11.81 -2.36 14.69
N ILE A 139 11.27 -1.98 13.53
CA ILE A 139 12.09 -1.74 12.33
C ILE A 139 13.08 -0.59 12.55
N LEU A 140 12.66 0.49 13.20
CA LEU A 140 13.52 1.64 13.50
C LEU A 140 14.68 1.30 14.44
N ALA A 141 14.46 0.39 15.40
CA ALA A 141 15.48 -0.08 16.34
C ALA A 141 16.55 -0.94 15.66
N GLU A 142 16.22 -1.61 14.55
CA GLU A 142 17.17 -2.39 13.74
C GLU A 142 18.05 -1.53 12.83
N LEU A 143 17.67 -0.27 12.58
CA LEU A 143 18.46 0.63 11.74
C LEU A 143 19.72 1.12 12.49
N PRO A 144 20.92 1.03 11.88
CA PRO A 144 22.14 1.57 12.49
C PRO A 144 21.98 3.03 12.91
N GLU A 145 22.56 3.40 14.06
CA GLU A 145 22.75 4.82 14.40
C GLU A 145 23.68 5.46 13.36
N ALA A 146 23.33 6.68 12.95
CA ALA A 146 24.07 7.43 11.94
C ALA A 146 25.40 7.95 12.47
#